data_AF-A0A813HPF4-F1
#
_entry.id   AF-A0A813HPF4-F1
#
_cell.length_a   1.000
_cell.length_b   1.000
_cell.length_c   1.000
_cell.angle_alpha   90.00
_cell.angle_beta   90.00
_cell.angle_gamma   90.00
#
_symmetry.space_group_name_H-M   'P 1'
#
loop_
_entity.id
_entity.type
_entity.pdbx_description
1 polymer ?
#
loop_
_entity_poly.entity_id
_entity_poly.type
_entity_poly.pdbx_seq_one_letter_code
_entity_poly.pdbx_strand_id
1 'polypeptide(L)'
;PARKTWSFEGLRARIGQVPVDCGSISGEGLPFFVVAHNALRSSPGRHDLKLAVFDAGFSEASGKASLLQDWLPLPLLSAGDIFAAGAAATHPDRPDYRWLLAAPPGSGSPLHQDPWGYASWNATLVGTKLWVLFPPATAREKLLPPREGFFGRLYGLVGQAGFCSAAEFMDEVLPSLRAAELGH
;
A
#
# COMPACT_ATOMS: atom_id res chain seq x y z
N PRO A 1 -14.53 5.86 -15.31
CA PRO A 1 -14.14 7.27 -15.03
C PRO A 1 -12.75 7.37 -14.41
N ALA A 2 -12.51 6.65 -13.31
CA ALA A 2 -11.25 6.70 -12.54
C ALA A 2 -9.97 6.52 -13.38
N ARG A 3 -9.92 5.51 -14.28
CA ARG A 3 -8.76 5.26 -15.16
C ARG A 3 -8.32 6.46 -16.01
N LYS A 4 -9.21 7.41 -16.28
CA LYS A 4 -8.91 8.59 -17.10
C LYS A 4 -8.53 9.82 -16.26
N THR A 5 -9.00 9.90 -15.02
CA THR A 5 -8.93 11.13 -14.20
C THR A 5 -8.04 11.00 -12.97
N TRP A 6 -7.70 9.78 -12.55
CA TRP A 6 -6.90 9.54 -11.36
C TRP A 6 -5.39 9.50 -11.67
N SER A 7 -4.86 10.62 -12.14
CA SER A 7 -3.41 10.91 -12.12
C SER A 7 -3.06 11.80 -10.93
N PHE A 8 -1.78 11.99 -10.62
CA PHE A 8 -1.37 12.94 -9.58
C PHE A 8 -1.86 14.37 -9.88
N GLU A 9 -1.81 14.81 -11.13
CA GLU A 9 -2.36 16.11 -11.54
C GLU A 9 -3.88 16.16 -11.42
N GLY A 10 -4.57 15.12 -11.89
CA GLY A 10 -6.04 15.07 -11.86
C GLY A 10 -6.59 15.02 -10.43
N LEU A 11 -5.97 14.23 -9.56
CA LEU A 11 -6.32 14.18 -8.14
C LEU A 11 -5.94 15.48 -7.43
N ARG A 12 -4.79 16.09 -7.74
CA ARG A 12 -4.41 17.41 -7.20
C ARG A 12 -5.45 18.48 -7.52
N ALA A 13 -6.01 18.48 -8.72
CA ALA A 13 -7.04 19.44 -9.11
C ALA A 13 -8.36 19.26 -8.33
N ARG A 14 -8.67 18.03 -7.90
CA ARG A 14 -9.98 17.69 -7.30
C ARG A 14 -9.95 17.66 -5.78
N ILE A 15 -8.90 17.10 -5.20
CA ILE A 15 -8.76 16.87 -3.76
C ILE A 15 -7.46 17.45 -3.21
N GLY A 16 -6.83 18.40 -3.92
CA GLY A 16 -5.51 18.93 -3.54
C GLY A 16 -5.41 19.41 -2.10
N GLN A 17 -6.44 20.09 -1.59
CA GLN A 17 -6.48 20.61 -0.21
C GLN A 17 -6.93 19.57 0.83
N VAL A 18 -7.41 18.41 0.38
CA VAL A 18 -7.94 17.36 1.27
C VAL A 18 -6.76 16.63 1.91
N PRO A 19 -6.75 16.46 3.25
CA PRO A 19 -5.74 15.66 3.92
C PRO A 19 -5.83 14.19 3.50
N VAL A 20 -4.66 13.57 3.30
CA VAL A 20 -4.51 12.14 3.03
C VAL A 20 -3.47 11.54 3.96
N ASP A 21 -3.74 10.33 4.44
CA ASP A 21 -2.77 9.60 5.24
C ASP A 21 -1.61 9.12 4.35
N CYS A 22 -0.38 9.37 4.82
CA CYS A 22 0.86 8.98 4.16
C CYS A 22 1.70 8.05 5.04
N GLY A 23 1.06 7.26 5.91
CA GLY A 23 1.71 6.41 6.91
C GLY A 23 2.07 7.16 8.19
N SER A 24 1.30 8.19 8.54
CA SER A 24 1.60 9.06 9.67
C SER A 24 1.22 8.38 11.00
N ILE A 25 2.17 8.33 11.94
CA ILE A 25 1.94 7.93 13.34
C ILE A 25 1.24 9.06 14.12
N SER A 26 1.23 10.28 13.58
CA SER A 26 0.68 11.47 14.24
C SER A 26 -0.82 11.68 14.05
N GLY A 27 -1.49 10.87 13.20
CA GLY A 27 -2.93 10.97 12.93
C GLY A 27 -3.35 12.17 12.08
N GLU A 28 -2.48 13.17 11.91
CA GLU A 28 -2.69 14.26 10.96
C GLU A 28 -2.13 13.88 9.59
N GLY A 29 -3.01 13.86 8.58
CA GLY A 29 -2.66 13.63 7.18
C GLY A 29 -2.05 14.86 6.50
N LEU A 30 -1.47 14.66 5.31
CA LEU A 30 -0.92 15.75 4.50
C LEU A 30 -1.91 16.17 3.41
N PRO A 31 -2.02 17.47 3.05
CA PRO A 31 -2.79 17.86 1.88
C PRO A 31 -2.29 17.15 0.62
N PHE A 32 -3.21 16.59 -0.18
CA PHE A 32 -2.85 15.82 -1.37
C PHE A 32 -1.96 16.59 -2.36
N PHE A 33 -2.05 17.92 -2.43
CA PHE A 33 -1.19 18.70 -3.32
C PHE A 33 0.30 18.58 -2.99
N VAL A 34 0.65 18.40 -1.72
CA VAL A 34 2.04 18.19 -1.26
C VAL A 34 2.55 16.85 -1.77
N VAL A 35 1.74 15.81 -1.58
CA VAL A 35 2.03 14.46 -2.08
C VAL A 35 2.16 14.45 -3.59
N ALA A 36 1.23 15.08 -4.32
CA ALA A 36 1.29 15.18 -5.77
C ALA A 36 2.55 15.91 -6.24
N HIS A 37 2.94 17.01 -5.58
CA HIS A 37 4.17 17.73 -5.92
C HIS A 37 5.42 16.87 -5.70
N ASN A 38 5.47 16.14 -4.59
CA ASN A 38 6.55 15.19 -4.29
C ASN A 38 6.64 14.08 -5.34
N ALA A 39 5.50 13.48 -5.69
CA ALA A 39 5.45 12.37 -6.63
C ALA A 39 5.83 12.79 -8.06
N LEU A 40 5.38 13.96 -8.52
CA LEU A 40 5.67 14.47 -9.88
C LEU A 40 7.14 14.87 -10.09
N ARG A 41 7.90 15.08 -9.01
CA ARG A 41 9.34 15.36 -9.05
C ARG A 41 10.20 14.13 -8.77
N SER A 42 9.57 13.04 -8.31
CA SER A 42 10.27 11.79 -8.03
C SER A 42 10.75 11.16 -9.33
N SER A 43 11.95 10.58 -9.30
CA SER A 43 12.50 9.81 -10.43
C SER A 43 13.02 8.46 -9.94
N PRO A 44 12.97 7.40 -10.76
CA PRO A 44 13.60 6.13 -10.44
C PRO A 44 15.08 6.31 -10.05
N GLY A 45 15.53 5.63 -9.00
CA GLY A 45 16.92 5.68 -8.53
C GLY A 45 17.29 6.90 -7.68
N ARG A 46 16.40 7.89 -7.48
CA ARG A 46 16.63 8.97 -6.51
C ARG A 46 16.15 8.55 -5.11
N HIS A 47 16.99 8.75 -4.11
CA HIS A 47 16.67 8.54 -2.69
C HIS A 47 15.94 9.75 -2.06
N ASP A 48 15.16 10.48 -2.87
CA ASP A 48 14.32 11.57 -2.35
C ASP A 48 13.21 10.98 -1.48
N LEU A 49 12.69 11.76 -0.51
CA LEU A 49 11.54 11.35 0.30
C LEU A 49 10.38 10.97 -0.63
N LYS A 50 9.88 9.73 -0.54
CA LYS A 50 8.75 9.25 -1.35
C LYS A 50 7.48 9.24 -0.50
N LEU A 51 6.67 10.29 -0.62
CA LEU A 51 5.39 10.35 0.07
C LEU A 51 4.40 9.40 -0.63
N ALA A 52 4.04 8.32 0.06
CA ALA A 52 3.08 7.33 -0.42
C ALA A 52 1.77 7.47 0.38
N VAL A 53 0.66 7.65 -0.33
CA VAL A 53 -0.68 7.65 0.24
C VAL A 53 -1.09 6.23 0.59
N PHE A 54 -1.53 6.05 1.83
CA PHE A 54 -2.17 4.84 2.34
C PHE A 54 -3.39 5.26 3.18
N ASP A 55 -4.43 5.77 2.50
CA ASP A 55 -5.53 6.46 3.18
C ASP A 55 -6.76 5.57 3.35
N ALA A 56 -6.96 5.09 4.59
CA ALA A 56 -8.11 4.31 5.03
C ALA A 56 -9.39 5.16 5.14
N GLY A 57 -9.25 6.47 5.32
CA GLY A 57 -10.33 7.44 5.35
C GLY A 57 -10.93 7.71 3.97
N PHE A 58 -10.78 6.82 2.99
CA PHE A 58 -11.40 6.96 1.67
C PHE A 58 -12.92 6.73 1.75
N SER A 59 -13.64 7.75 2.26
CA SER A 59 -15.08 7.73 2.56
C SER A 59 -15.75 9.06 2.17
N GLU A 60 -17.09 9.11 2.22
CA GLU A 60 -17.85 10.32 1.90
C GLU A 60 -17.53 11.49 2.84
N ALA A 61 -17.31 11.19 4.13
CA ALA A 61 -17.04 12.18 5.17
C ALA A 61 -15.63 12.80 5.10
N SER A 62 -14.74 12.28 4.24
CA SER A 62 -13.32 12.64 4.23
C SER A 62 -12.94 13.76 3.26
N GLY A 63 -13.93 14.44 2.66
CA GLY A 63 -13.71 15.38 1.55
C GLY A 63 -13.38 14.72 0.22
N LYS A 64 -13.42 13.38 0.14
CA LYS A 64 -13.11 12.59 -1.06
C LYS A 64 -14.35 12.02 -1.76
N ALA A 65 -15.54 12.48 -1.38
CA ALA A 65 -16.82 12.04 -1.94
C ALA A 65 -16.87 12.14 -3.47
N SER A 66 -16.24 13.15 -4.06
CA SER A 66 -16.17 13.32 -5.51
C SER A 66 -15.47 12.15 -6.21
N LEU A 67 -14.50 11.49 -5.55
CA LEU A 67 -13.80 10.33 -6.08
C LEU A 67 -14.66 9.05 -5.97
N LEU A 68 -15.55 8.98 -4.99
CA LEU A 68 -16.40 7.80 -4.78
C LEU A 68 -17.39 7.56 -5.93
N GLN A 69 -17.66 8.59 -6.75
CA GLN A 69 -18.50 8.48 -7.93
C GLN A 69 -17.76 7.88 -9.13
N ASP A 70 -16.42 7.81 -9.08
CA ASP A 70 -15.62 7.31 -10.20
C ASP A 70 -15.40 5.79 -10.18
N TRP A 71 -15.76 5.14 -9.07
CA TRP A 71 -15.63 3.71 -8.87
C TRP A 71 -17.01 3.08 -8.65
N LEU A 72 -17.17 1.86 -9.15
CA LEU A 72 -18.31 1.01 -8.84
C LEU A 72 -17.80 -0.26 -8.17
N PRO A 73 -18.43 -0.73 -7.09
CA PRO A 73 -18.09 -2.02 -6.52
C PRO A 73 -18.28 -3.11 -7.57
N LEU A 74 -17.25 -3.92 -7.76
CA LEU A 74 -17.29 -5.06 -8.68
C LEU A 74 -18.10 -6.18 -8.00
N PRO A 75 -19.29 -6.55 -8.50
CA PRO A 75 -20.19 -7.48 -7.82
C PRO A 75 -19.55 -8.84 -7.52
N LEU A 76 -18.66 -9.30 -8.40
CA LEU A 76 -17.94 -10.57 -8.24
C LEU A 76 -16.96 -10.56 -7.05
N LEU A 77 -16.41 -9.40 -6.71
CA LEU A 77 -15.43 -9.25 -5.63
C LEU A 77 -16.06 -8.80 -4.31
N SER A 78 -17.30 -8.29 -4.35
CA SER A 78 -18.08 -7.89 -3.18
C SER A 78 -19.10 -8.94 -2.74
N ALA A 79 -19.25 -10.03 -3.49
CA ALA A 79 -20.13 -11.13 -3.13
C ALA A 79 -19.64 -11.79 -1.83
N GLY A 80 -20.49 -11.79 -0.79
CA GLY A 80 -20.14 -12.36 0.51
C GLY A 80 -19.42 -11.42 1.46
N ASP A 81 -19.35 -10.11 1.17
CA ASP A 81 -18.88 -9.12 2.13
C ASP A 81 -19.84 -9.06 3.34
N ILE A 82 -19.42 -9.68 4.44
CA ILE A 82 -20.16 -9.73 5.70
C ILE A 82 -20.36 -8.34 6.32
N PHE A 83 -19.56 -7.35 5.90
CA PHE A 83 -19.66 -5.96 6.34
C PHE A 83 -20.47 -5.07 5.38
N ALA A 84 -21.07 -5.64 4.34
CA ALA A 84 -21.90 -4.89 3.40
C ALA A 84 -23.25 -4.46 4.00
N ALA A 85 -23.80 -5.24 4.94
CA ALA A 85 -25.09 -4.97 5.56
C ALA A 85 -25.23 -5.59 6.98
N GLY A 86 -26.25 -5.15 7.71
CA GLY A 86 -26.58 -5.70 9.04
C GLY A 86 -25.66 -5.21 10.17
N ALA A 87 -25.68 -5.92 11.30
CA ALA A 87 -24.99 -5.50 12.53
C ALA A 87 -23.47 -5.38 12.36
N ALA A 88 -22.87 -6.18 11.47
CA ALA A 88 -21.45 -6.10 11.16
C ALA A 88 -21.09 -4.79 10.43
N ALA A 89 -21.95 -4.30 9.53
CA ALA A 89 -21.68 -3.10 8.75
C ALA A 89 -21.51 -1.84 9.60
N THR A 90 -22.19 -1.79 10.75
CA THR A 90 -22.17 -0.68 11.72
C THR A 90 -21.44 -1.05 13.02
N HIS A 91 -20.71 -2.16 13.05
CA HIS A 91 -20.01 -2.57 14.27
C HIS A 91 -18.93 -1.54 14.61
N PRO A 92 -18.82 -1.06 15.86
CA PRO A 92 -17.84 -0.04 16.24
C PRO A 92 -16.39 -0.45 15.95
N ASP A 93 -16.09 -1.74 16.11
CA ASP A 93 -14.76 -2.31 15.84
C ASP A 93 -14.59 -2.85 14.42
N ARG A 94 -15.47 -2.47 13.49
CA ARG A 94 -15.30 -2.84 12.07
C ARG A 94 -13.95 -2.28 11.59
N PRO A 95 -13.03 -3.12 11.09
CA PRO A 95 -11.77 -2.62 10.53
C PRO A 95 -12.04 -1.78 9.29
N ASP A 96 -11.15 -0.82 9.04
CA ASP A 96 -11.08 -0.18 7.73
C ASP A 96 -10.96 -1.26 6.64
N TYR A 97 -11.64 -1.06 5.52
CA TYR A 97 -11.80 -2.08 4.48
C TYR A 97 -11.56 -1.55 3.06
N ARG A 98 -11.29 -0.25 2.93
CA ARG A 98 -11.07 0.39 1.63
C ARG A 98 -10.03 1.50 1.79
N TRP A 99 -9.04 1.48 0.91
CA TRP A 99 -7.94 2.43 0.92
C TRP A 99 -7.77 3.11 -0.43
N LEU A 100 -7.47 4.41 -0.42
CA LEU A 100 -6.88 5.09 -1.56
C LEU A 100 -5.37 4.94 -1.50
N LEU A 101 -4.78 4.35 -2.54
CA LEU A 101 -3.34 4.15 -2.65
C LEU A 101 -2.78 4.97 -3.81
N ALA A 102 -1.80 5.83 -3.54
CA ALA A 102 -1.12 6.63 -4.55
C ALA A 102 0.33 6.89 -4.13
N ALA A 103 1.30 6.50 -4.96
CA ALA A 103 2.71 6.63 -4.61
C ALA A 103 3.58 6.82 -5.85
N PRO A 104 4.75 7.48 -5.73
CA PRO A 104 5.70 7.58 -6.82
C PRO A 104 6.38 6.23 -7.15
N PRO A 105 7.12 6.14 -8.28
CA PRO A 105 7.86 4.95 -8.64
C PRO A 105 8.85 4.47 -7.58
N GLY A 106 8.90 3.15 -7.36
CA GLY A 106 9.77 2.51 -6.38
C GLY A 106 9.35 2.73 -4.92
N SER A 107 8.11 3.16 -4.67
CA SER A 107 7.44 3.00 -3.38
C SER A 107 6.81 1.60 -3.29
N GLY A 108 6.58 1.12 -2.07
CA GLY A 108 5.83 -0.12 -1.84
C GLY A 108 5.65 -0.41 -0.35
N SER A 109 4.96 -1.50 -0.05
CA SER A 109 4.75 -2.00 1.31
C SER A 109 5.70 -3.17 1.62
N PRO A 110 6.18 -3.29 2.87
CA PRO A 110 6.97 -4.45 3.29
C PRO A 110 6.13 -5.73 3.21
N LEU A 111 6.79 -6.89 3.24
CA LEU A 111 6.11 -8.17 3.34
C LEU A 111 5.21 -8.21 4.58
N HIS A 112 3.92 -8.52 4.38
CA HIS A 112 2.92 -8.60 5.42
C HIS A 112 1.85 -9.64 5.04
N GLN A 113 1.05 -10.01 6.03
CA GLN A 113 -0.21 -10.72 5.85
C GLN A 113 -1.32 -9.78 6.28
N ASP A 114 -2.42 -9.74 5.53
CA ASP A 114 -3.59 -8.95 5.89
C ASP A 114 -4.13 -9.37 7.26
N PRO A 115 -4.59 -8.42 8.09
CA PRO A 115 -5.10 -8.73 9.42
C PRO A 115 -6.38 -9.57 9.31
N TRP A 116 -6.64 -10.37 10.34
CA TRP A 116 -7.88 -11.17 10.49
C TRP A 116 -8.14 -12.22 9.40
N GLY A 117 -7.19 -12.48 8.49
CA GLY A 117 -7.31 -13.51 7.46
C GLY A 117 -8.34 -13.21 6.38
N TYR A 118 -8.72 -11.93 6.22
CA TYR A 118 -9.62 -11.51 5.16
C TYR A 118 -8.93 -11.57 3.79
N ALA A 119 -9.71 -11.84 2.75
CA ALA A 119 -9.24 -11.71 1.38
C ALA A 119 -9.27 -10.23 0.96
N SER A 120 -8.28 -9.81 0.18
CA SER A 120 -8.19 -8.46 -0.37
C SER A 120 -8.09 -8.48 -1.90
N TRP A 121 -8.41 -7.35 -2.51
CA TRP A 121 -8.20 -7.12 -3.95
C TRP A 121 -7.61 -5.74 -4.17
N ASN A 122 -6.76 -5.62 -5.20
CA ASN A 122 -6.12 -4.37 -5.58
C ASN A 122 -6.46 -4.01 -7.04
N ALA A 123 -7.17 -2.90 -7.25
CA ALA A 123 -7.41 -2.37 -8.59
C ALA A 123 -6.38 -1.30 -8.96
N THR A 124 -5.34 -1.70 -9.70
CA THR A 124 -4.36 -0.74 -10.23
C THR A 124 -4.97 0.03 -11.40
N LEU A 125 -5.10 1.35 -11.23
CA LEU A 125 -5.65 2.24 -12.25
C LEU A 125 -4.59 2.87 -13.16
N VAL A 126 -3.43 3.21 -12.60
CA VAL A 126 -2.32 3.87 -13.29
C VAL A 126 -1.01 3.25 -12.80
N GLY A 127 -0.07 3.03 -13.73
CA GLY A 127 1.24 2.46 -13.45
C GLY A 127 1.25 0.94 -13.36
N THR A 128 2.30 0.40 -12.73
CA THR A 128 2.53 -1.05 -12.59
C THR A 128 3.00 -1.36 -11.18
N LYS A 129 2.47 -2.44 -10.60
CA LYS A 129 2.89 -2.97 -9.30
C LYS A 129 3.55 -4.33 -9.52
N LEU A 130 4.71 -4.52 -8.91
CA LEU A 130 5.34 -5.83 -8.81
C LEU A 130 4.87 -6.49 -7.51
N TRP A 131 4.43 -7.73 -7.61
CA TRP A 131 3.94 -8.52 -6.47
C TRP A 131 4.83 -9.74 -6.27
N VAL A 132 5.09 -10.07 -5.02
CA VAL A 132 5.66 -11.35 -4.60
C VAL A 132 4.72 -11.91 -3.54
N LEU A 133 4.30 -13.15 -3.74
CA LEU A 133 3.34 -13.84 -2.88
C LEU A 133 3.97 -15.13 -2.39
N PHE A 134 3.78 -15.43 -1.11
CA PHE A 134 4.23 -16.68 -0.51
C PHE A 134 3.00 -17.42 0.05
N PRO A 135 2.97 -18.77 0.00
CA PRO A 135 1.95 -19.54 0.70
C PRO A 135 1.89 -19.17 2.19
N PRO A 136 0.71 -19.12 2.83
CA PRO A 136 0.57 -18.72 4.23
C PRO A 136 1.28 -19.66 5.21
N ALA A 137 1.54 -20.90 4.81
CA ALA A 137 2.31 -21.88 5.59
C ALA A 137 3.83 -21.66 5.52
N THR A 138 4.32 -20.68 4.76
CA THR A 138 5.76 -20.43 4.61
C THR A 138 6.30 -19.83 5.91
N ALA A 139 7.25 -20.54 6.54
CA ALA A 139 7.90 -20.08 7.76
C ALA A 139 8.57 -18.72 7.52
N ARG A 140 8.23 -17.73 8.36
CA ARG A 140 8.67 -16.34 8.21
C ARG A 140 10.19 -16.21 8.22
N GLU A 141 10.87 -17.05 8.97
CA GLU A 141 12.33 -17.08 9.08
C GLU A 141 13.00 -17.36 7.73
N LYS A 142 12.32 -18.08 6.83
CA LYS A 142 12.79 -18.35 5.47
C LYS A 142 12.64 -17.15 4.53
N LEU A 143 11.84 -16.15 4.91
CA LEU A 143 11.56 -14.96 4.11
C LEU A 143 12.40 -13.75 4.55
N LEU A 144 13.33 -13.96 5.48
CA LEU A 144 14.24 -12.95 5.98
C LEU A 144 15.52 -12.89 5.14
N PRO A 145 16.21 -11.73 5.09
CA PRO A 145 17.51 -11.62 4.42
C PRO A 145 18.53 -12.64 4.98
N PRO A 146 19.41 -13.20 4.13
CA PRO A 146 20.43 -14.17 4.57
C PRO A 146 21.35 -13.57 5.64
N ARG A 147 21.47 -14.25 6.79
CA ARG A 147 22.21 -13.77 7.98
C ARG A 147 23.69 -13.46 7.73
N GLU A 148 24.28 -14.06 6.71
CA GLU A 148 25.71 -13.92 6.38
C GLU A 148 26.02 -12.68 5.53
N GLY A 149 25.01 -12.01 4.97
CA GLY A 149 25.16 -10.75 4.24
C GLY A 149 25.14 -9.51 5.15
N PHE A 150 25.58 -8.36 4.62
CA PHE A 150 25.50 -7.08 5.35
C PHE A 150 24.07 -6.80 5.83
N PHE A 151 23.08 -6.97 4.96
CA PHE A 151 21.66 -6.76 5.27
C PHE A 151 21.10 -7.76 6.31
N GLY A 152 21.50 -9.03 6.26
CA GLY A 152 21.04 -10.00 7.27
C GLY A 152 21.67 -9.78 8.64
N ARG A 153 22.94 -9.37 8.70
CA ARG A 153 23.58 -8.95 9.95
C ARG A 153 22.93 -7.70 10.53
N LEU A 154 22.67 -6.70 9.69
CA LEU A 154 22.00 -5.47 10.09
C LEU A 154 20.58 -5.77 10.59
N TYR A 155 19.79 -6.53 9.84
CA TYR A 155 18.45 -6.97 10.23
C TYR A 155 18.46 -7.72 11.58
N GLY A 156 19.46 -8.57 11.83
CA GLY A 156 19.62 -9.24 13.12
C GLY A 156 19.87 -8.29 14.31
N LEU A 157 20.42 -7.10 14.05
CA LEU A 157 20.76 -6.11 15.08
C LEU A 157 19.61 -5.13 15.36
N VAL A 158 18.90 -4.68 14.31
CA VAL A 158 17.87 -3.62 14.40
C VAL A 158 16.44 -4.13 14.21
N GLY A 159 16.27 -5.42 13.92
CA GLY A 159 14.96 -6.04 13.70
C GLY A 159 14.21 -5.47 12.51
N GLN A 160 12.91 -5.81 12.42
CA GLN A 160 12.05 -5.37 11.32
C GLN A 160 11.79 -3.85 11.30
N ALA A 161 11.95 -3.19 12.45
CA ALA A 161 11.82 -1.74 12.60
C ALA A 161 12.99 -0.97 11.95
N GLY A 162 14.10 -1.66 11.67
CA GLY A 162 15.32 -1.06 11.16
C GLY A 162 15.33 -0.85 9.65
N PHE A 163 15.14 -1.90 8.84
CA PHE A 163 15.23 -1.79 7.38
C PHE A 163 14.60 -2.98 6.66
N CYS A 164 13.73 -2.68 5.69
CA CYS A 164 13.64 -3.24 4.34
C CYS A 164 12.47 -2.54 3.64
N SER A 165 12.74 -1.46 2.89
CA SER A 165 11.70 -0.94 1.98
C SER A 165 11.29 -2.04 1.00
N ALA A 166 10.09 -1.96 0.44
CA ALA A 166 9.64 -2.94 -0.55
C ALA A 166 10.61 -3.06 -1.73
N ALA A 167 11.23 -1.95 -2.15
CA ALA A 167 12.22 -1.93 -3.22
C ALA A 167 13.51 -2.68 -2.81
N GLU A 168 14.06 -2.38 -1.64
CA GLU A 168 15.26 -3.07 -1.13
C GLU A 168 15.01 -4.58 -0.96
N PHE A 169 13.82 -4.99 -0.51
CA PHE A 169 13.48 -6.41 -0.45
C PHE A 169 13.53 -7.08 -1.83
N MET A 170 12.97 -6.42 -2.86
CA MET A 170 12.95 -6.93 -4.22
C MET A 170 14.36 -7.05 -4.81
N ASP A 171 15.23 -6.09 -4.52
CA ASP A 171 16.57 -6.03 -5.10
C ASP A 171 17.57 -6.94 -4.35
N GLU A 172 17.48 -7.02 -3.02
CA GLU A 172 18.51 -7.66 -2.18
C GLU A 172 18.11 -9.02 -1.62
N VAL A 173 16.81 -9.26 -1.38
CA VAL A 173 16.32 -10.48 -0.69
C VAL A 173 15.71 -11.46 -1.69
N LEU A 174 14.84 -10.98 -2.57
CA LEU A 174 14.11 -11.82 -3.53
C LEU A 174 15.03 -12.69 -4.42
N PRO A 175 16.19 -12.23 -4.93
CA PRO A 175 17.06 -13.09 -5.73
C PRO A 175 17.54 -14.34 -4.99
N SER A 176 17.82 -14.21 -3.69
CA SER A 176 18.23 -15.36 -2.85
C SER A 176 17.07 -16.33 -2.61
N LEU A 177 15.85 -15.81 -2.42
CA LEU A 177 14.65 -16.63 -2.26
C LEU A 177 14.29 -17.38 -3.54
N ARG A 178 14.48 -16.74 -4.70
CA ARG A 178 14.33 -17.38 -6.03
C ARG A 178 15.31 -18.52 -6.23
N ALA A 179 16.57 -18.32 -5.87
CA ALA A 179 17.59 -19.37 -5.93
C ALA A 179 17.27 -20.57 -5.01
N ALA A 180 16.51 -20.34 -3.93
CA ALA A 180 16.03 -21.36 -3.01
C ALA A 180 14.65 -21.94 -3.37
N GLU A 181 14.10 -21.63 -4.56
CA GLU A 181 12.77 -22.07 -5.03
C GLU A 181 11.60 -21.64 -4.13
N LEU A 182 11.77 -20.54 -3.38
CA LEU A 182 10.75 -20.02 -2.46
C LEU A 182 9.98 -18.81 -3.00
N GLY A 183 10.46 -18.15 -4.05
CA GLY A 183 9.78 -16.99 -4.65
C GLY A 183 9.68 -17.13 -6.17
N HIS A 184 8.48 -16.94 -6.72
CA HIS A 184 8.24 -16.83 -8.17
C HIS A 184 7.95 -15.38 -8.52
#